data_AF-A0A9Q0SN92-F1
#
_entry.id   AF-A0A9Q0SN92-F1
#
_cell.length_a   1.000
_cell.length_b   1.000
_cell.length_c   1.000
_cell.angle_alpha   90.00
_cell.angle_beta   90.00
_cell.angle_gamma   90.00
#
_symmetry.space_group_name_H-M   'P 1'
#
loop_
_entity.id
_entity.type
_entity.pdbx_description
1 polymer ?
#
loop_
_entity_poly.entity_id
_entity_poly.type
_entity_poly.pdbx_seq_one_letter_code
_entity_poly.pdbx_strand_id
1 'polypeptide(L)'
;MSDARVLAEQQIWAAVNEGAGNQAFNCTNGDVFTWKSLWKVLLRSLMLSLWAMKRMMRSLIRVAMMKGKGKVWDEIVEKYGLLGEKMEDIACFEALNVVLHLGFQHVCSMNKSRELGFLGHADTLKSSIPMWVGRMRDMKIIS
;
A
#
# COMPACT_ATOMS: atom_id res chain seq x y z
N MET A 1 4.99 5.39 4.47
CA MET A 1 4.68 4.20 3.65
C MET A 1 5.99 3.65 3.12
N SER A 2 6.06 2.32 2.96
CA SER A 2 7.28 1.61 2.59
C SER A 2 6.91 0.57 1.56
N ASP A 3 7.45 0.70 0.36
CA ASP A 3 7.35 -0.28 -0.72
C ASP A 3 8.12 -1.53 -0.28
N ALA A 4 7.52 -2.72 -0.43
CA ALA A 4 8.16 -3.95 0.02
C ALA A 4 9.49 -4.22 -0.73
N ARG A 5 9.66 -3.68 -1.95
CA ARG A 5 10.94 -3.76 -2.68
C ARG A 5 12.03 -2.93 -2.02
N VAL A 6 11.73 -1.68 -1.63
CA VAL A 6 12.66 -0.81 -0.90
C VAL A 6 13.03 -1.43 0.45
N LEU A 7 12.05 -2.03 1.15
CA LEU A 7 12.31 -2.75 2.39
C LEU A 7 13.26 -3.94 2.17
N ALA A 8 13.01 -4.76 1.16
CA ALA A 8 13.88 -5.89 0.82
C ALA A 8 15.29 -5.42 0.44
N GLU A 9 15.42 -4.39 -0.38
CA GLU A 9 16.69 -3.76 -0.75
C GLU A 9 17.45 -3.25 0.48
N GLN A 10 16.76 -2.62 1.43
CA GLN A 10 17.39 -2.11 2.65
C GLN A 10 17.86 -3.25 3.58
N GLN A 11 17.10 -4.34 3.66
CA GLN A 11 17.51 -5.53 4.43
C GLN A 11 18.76 -6.18 3.82
N ILE A 12 18.80 -6.33 2.49
CA ILE A 12 19.96 -6.85 1.78
C ILE A 12 21.16 -5.92 1.99
N TRP A 13 20.97 -4.61 1.81
CA TRP A 13 22.01 -3.61 2.05
C TRP A 13 22.56 -3.71 3.48
N ALA A 14 21.69 -3.75 4.49
CA ALA A 14 22.11 -3.81 5.89
C ALA A 14 22.88 -5.12 6.21
N ALA A 15 22.58 -6.21 5.51
CA ALA A 15 23.25 -7.50 5.68
C ALA A 15 24.69 -7.53 5.11
N VAL A 16 25.00 -6.70 4.11
CA VAL A 16 26.29 -6.73 3.39
C VAL A 16 27.14 -5.48 3.59
N ASN A 17 26.56 -4.38 4.08
CA ASN A 17 27.26 -3.11 4.22
C ASN A 17 28.05 -3.04 5.54
N GLU A 18 29.36 -2.90 5.45
CA GLU A 18 30.22 -2.64 6.61
C GLU A 18 29.76 -1.36 7.33
N GLY A 19 29.54 -1.44 8.64
CA GLY A 19 29.00 -0.34 9.46
C GLY A 19 27.47 -0.31 9.62
N ALA A 20 26.72 -1.17 8.90
CA ALA A 20 25.28 -1.33 9.13
C ALA A 20 24.95 -2.37 10.22
N GLY A 21 25.93 -3.18 10.65
CA GLY A 21 25.77 -4.17 11.71
C GLY A 21 25.37 -3.56 13.06
N ASN A 22 24.48 -4.25 13.78
CA ASN A 22 23.94 -3.82 15.08
C ASN A 22 23.27 -2.43 15.08
N GLN A 23 22.69 -2.02 13.95
CA GLN A 23 21.98 -0.76 13.82
C GLN A 23 20.48 -0.98 13.57
N ALA A 24 19.65 -0.17 14.23
CA ALA A 24 18.26 0.01 13.83
C ALA A 24 18.15 1.13 12.78
N PHE A 25 17.39 0.87 11.72
CA PHE A 25 17.10 1.82 10.64
C PHE A 25 15.60 1.94 10.42
N ASN A 26 15.14 3.17 10.20
CA ASN A 26 13.83 3.38 9.57
C ASN A 26 13.90 2.90 8.11
N CYS A 27 12.75 2.52 7.57
CA CYS A 27 12.58 2.21 6.16
C CYS A 27 11.29 2.87 5.65
N THR A 28 11.41 3.86 4.77
CA THR A 28 10.30 4.48 4.05
C THR A 28 10.68 4.74 2.60
N ASN A 29 9.70 5.07 1.77
CA ASN A 29 9.92 5.38 0.36
C ASN A 29 10.81 6.62 0.11
N GLY A 30 11.05 7.44 1.13
CA GLY A 30 11.85 8.65 1.04
C GLY A 30 11.07 9.90 0.58
N ASP A 31 9.79 9.76 0.26
CA ASP A 31 8.85 10.83 -0.10
C ASP A 31 7.69 10.96 0.92
N VAL A 32 6.84 11.96 0.70
CA VAL A 32 5.60 12.20 1.46
C VAL A 32 4.42 12.34 0.52
N PHE A 33 3.22 11.98 0.99
CA PHE A 33 1.99 12.08 0.21
C PHE A 33 0.80 12.43 1.11
N THR A 34 -0.36 12.71 0.49
CA THR A 34 -1.64 12.89 1.20
C THR A 34 -2.60 11.76 0.83
N TRP A 35 -3.49 11.37 1.75
CA TRP A 35 -4.56 10.41 1.43
C TRP A 35 -5.38 10.83 0.20
N LYS A 36 -5.64 12.13 0.06
CA LYS A 36 -6.34 12.70 -1.10
C LYS A 36 -5.60 12.44 -2.42
N SER A 37 -4.27 12.55 -2.45
CA SER A 37 -3.49 12.27 -3.66
C SER A 37 -3.37 10.76 -3.93
N LEU A 38 -3.21 9.95 -2.89
CA LEU A 38 -3.17 8.49 -3.00
C LEU A 38 -4.48 7.94 -3.58
N TRP A 39 -5.63 8.34 -3.06
CA TRP A 39 -6.93 7.88 -3.57
C TRP A 39 -7.14 8.19 -5.06
N LYS A 40 -6.66 9.35 -5.53
CA LYS A 40 -6.72 9.71 -6.97
C LYS A 40 -5.87 8.78 -7.84
N VAL A 41 -4.72 8.35 -7.34
CA VAL A 41 -3.87 7.40 -8.07
C VAL A 41 -4.52 6.03 -8.06
N LEU A 42 -4.94 5.52 -6.90
CA LEU A 42 -5.54 4.20 -6.78
C LEU A 42 -6.77 4.04 -7.69
N LEU A 43 -7.68 5.02 -7.71
CA LEU A 43 -8.86 4.98 -8.57
C LEU A 43 -8.51 4.94 -10.06
N ARG A 44 -7.48 5.70 -10.47
CA ARG A 44 -6.99 5.65 -11.85
C ARG A 44 -6.36 4.30 -12.17
N SER A 45 -5.57 3.75 -11.25
CA SER A 45 -4.98 2.41 -11.40
C SER A 45 -6.05 1.32 -11.49
N LEU A 46 -7.16 1.44 -10.75
CA LEU A 46 -8.32 0.55 -10.79
C LEU A 46 -9.30 0.85 -11.94
N MET A 47 -9.01 1.83 -12.80
CA MET A 47 -9.89 2.27 -13.90
C MET A 47 -11.30 2.69 -13.43
N LEU A 48 -11.42 3.16 -12.19
CA LEU A 48 -12.67 3.62 -11.60
C LEU A 48 -12.94 5.10 -11.94
N SER A 49 -14.21 5.44 -12.18
CA SER A 49 -14.59 6.79 -12.63
C SER A 49 -14.43 7.87 -11.55
N LEU A 50 -14.30 9.13 -11.97
CA LEU A 50 -14.32 10.29 -11.06
C LEU A 50 -15.65 10.43 -10.29
N TRP A 51 -16.75 9.85 -10.80
CA TRP A 51 -18.01 9.79 -10.07
C TRP A 51 -17.94 8.80 -8.91
N ALA A 52 -17.31 7.65 -9.13
CA ALA A 52 -16.96 6.71 -8.06
C ALA A 52 -16.10 7.42 -7.01
N MET A 53 -15.10 8.24 -7.40
CA MET A 53 -14.29 9.05 -6.48
C MET A 53 -15.13 9.95 -5.57
N LYS A 54 -16.08 10.72 -6.11
CA LYS A 54 -16.92 11.64 -5.31
C LYS A 54 -17.85 10.88 -4.36
N ARG A 55 -18.39 9.74 -4.78
CA ARG A 55 -19.25 8.90 -3.94
C ARG A 55 -18.43 8.22 -2.83
N MET A 56 -17.26 7.69 -3.19
CA MET A 56 -16.29 7.17 -2.23
C MET A 56 -15.90 8.28 -1.25
N MET A 57 -15.38 9.45 -1.66
CA MET A 57 -14.94 10.50 -0.72
C MET A 57 -16.01 10.94 0.28
N ARG A 58 -17.29 10.83 -0.08
CA ARG A 58 -18.43 11.09 0.82
C ARG A 58 -18.77 9.92 1.75
N SER A 59 -18.42 8.69 1.38
CA SER A 59 -18.64 7.47 2.18
C SER A 59 -17.36 6.82 2.73
N LEU A 60 -16.18 7.40 2.46
CA LEU A 60 -14.86 6.72 2.38
C LEU A 60 -14.26 6.32 3.72
N ILE A 61 -14.97 6.54 4.81
CA ILE A 61 -14.47 6.23 6.15
C ILE A 61 -15.51 5.38 6.86
N ARG A 62 -15.96 4.32 6.20
CA ARG A 62 -16.73 3.27 6.87
C ARG A 62 -16.20 1.92 6.45
N VAL A 63 -15.01 1.60 6.95
CA VAL A 63 -14.47 0.23 6.95
C VAL A 63 -15.54 -0.78 7.36
N ALA A 64 -16.41 -0.40 8.31
CA ALA A 64 -17.57 -1.17 8.74
C ALA A 64 -18.51 -1.62 7.60
N MET A 65 -18.56 -0.92 6.46
CA MET A 65 -19.38 -1.31 5.30
C MET A 65 -18.87 -2.58 4.60
N MET A 66 -17.60 -2.94 4.81
CA MET A 66 -17.01 -4.16 4.28
C MET A 66 -17.37 -5.39 5.12
N LYS A 67 -17.88 -5.20 6.33
CA LYS A 67 -18.32 -6.30 7.19
C LYS A 67 -19.43 -7.09 6.49
N GLY A 68 -19.24 -8.41 6.38
CA GLY A 68 -20.21 -9.31 5.75
C GLY A 68 -20.24 -9.27 4.22
N LYS A 69 -19.24 -8.64 3.57
CA LYS A 69 -19.12 -8.60 2.10
C LYS A 69 -18.40 -9.81 1.50
N GLY A 70 -18.03 -10.82 2.29
CA GLY A 70 -17.39 -12.04 1.80
C GLY A 70 -18.13 -12.70 0.62
N LYS A 71 -19.45 -12.86 0.69
CA LYS A 71 -20.23 -13.42 -0.43
C LYS A 71 -20.15 -12.60 -1.72
N VAL A 72 -20.10 -11.27 -1.61
CA VAL A 72 -19.94 -10.40 -2.79
C VAL A 72 -18.55 -10.56 -3.38
N TRP A 73 -17.54 -10.78 -2.53
CA TRP A 73 -16.19 -11.11 -2.99
C TRP A 73 -16.15 -12.46 -3.70
N ASP A 74 -16.81 -13.49 -3.17
CA ASP A 74 -16.89 -14.82 -3.80
C ASP A 74 -17.49 -14.74 -5.21
N GLU A 75 -18.57 -13.96 -5.39
CA GLU A 75 -19.17 -13.70 -6.71
C GLU A 75 -18.21 -12.97 -7.67
N ILE A 76 -17.39 -12.05 -7.16
CA ILE A 76 -16.37 -11.35 -7.96
C ILE A 76 -15.27 -12.33 -8.37
N VAL A 77 -14.81 -13.17 -7.45
CA VAL A 77 -13.79 -14.19 -7.71
C VAL A 77 -14.25 -15.13 -8.81
N GLU A 78 -15.46 -15.66 -8.72
CA GLU A 78 -16.04 -16.55 -9.74
C GLU A 78 -16.18 -15.84 -11.08
N LYS A 79 -16.76 -14.64 -11.09
CA LYS A 79 -17.04 -13.87 -12.31
C LYS A 79 -15.78 -13.49 -13.09
N TYR A 80 -14.71 -13.12 -12.39
CA TYR A 80 -13.46 -12.64 -13.00
C TYR A 80 -12.35 -13.70 -13.03
N GLY A 81 -12.61 -14.92 -12.55
CA GLY A 81 -11.62 -16.01 -12.52
C GLY A 81 -10.40 -15.66 -11.67
N LEU A 82 -10.63 -15.01 -10.53
CA LEU A 82 -9.57 -14.59 -9.59
C LEU A 82 -9.08 -15.78 -8.76
N LEU A 83 -7.96 -15.58 -8.07
CA LEU A 83 -7.47 -16.51 -7.06
C LEU A 83 -8.54 -16.64 -5.97
N GLY A 84 -8.94 -17.88 -5.66
CA GLY A 84 -10.07 -18.23 -4.80
C GLY A 84 -9.89 -17.97 -3.30
N GLU A 85 -9.19 -16.90 -2.93
CA GLU A 85 -8.95 -16.51 -1.55
C GLU A 85 -10.17 -15.83 -0.95
N LYS A 86 -10.39 -16.05 0.36
CA LYS A 86 -11.45 -15.32 1.07
C LYS A 86 -11.06 -13.86 1.21
N MET A 87 -12.05 -12.98 1.25
CA MET A 87 -11.83 -11.54 1.38
C MET A 87 -10.99 -11.21 2.62
N GLU A 88 -11.22 -11.92 3.72
CA GLU A 88 -10.53 -11.74 5.00
C GLU A 88 -9.04 -12.15 4.96
N ASP A 89 -8.65 -13.03 4.04
CA ASP A 89 -7.27 -13.49 3.88
C ASP A 89 -6.42 -12.48 3.10
N ILE A 90 -7.05 -11.64 2.26
CA ILE A 90 -6.37 -10.67 1.40
C ILE A 90 -6.58 -9.20 1.82
N ALA A 91 -7.53 -8.93 2.73
CA ALA A 91 -7.86 -7.58 3.18
C ALA A 91 -7.97 -7.49 4.70
N CYS A 92 -7.15 -6.62 5.31
CA CYS A 92 -7.24 -6.28 6.74
C CYS A 92 -7.92 -4.91 6.92
N PHE A 93 -9.24 -4.94 7.05
CA PHE A 93 -10.08 -3.76 7.17
C PHE A 93 -9.85 -3.02 8.48
N GLU A 94 -9.65 -3.73 9.60
CA GLU A 94 -9.36 -3.16 10.92
C GLU A 94 -8.05 -2.35 10.92
N ALA A 95 -6.99 -2.88 10.32
CA ALA A 95 -5.72 -2.17 10.18
C ALA A 95 -5.87 -0.90 9.33
N LEU A 96 -6.60 -0.99 8.21
CA LEU A 96 -6.92 0.18 7.39
C LEU A 96 -7.70 1.23 8.18
N ASN A 97 -8.65 0.81 9.02
CA ASN A 97 -9.42 1.73 9.87
C ASN A 97 -8.50 2.50 10.82
N VAL A 98 -7.58 1.83 11.50
CA VAL A 98 -6.62 2.48 12.41
C VAL A 98 -5.77 3.50 11.65
N VAL A 99 -5.19 3.09 10.52
CA VAL A 99 -4.29 3.94 9.72
C VAL A 99 -5.01 5.21 9.19
N LEU A 100 -6.27 5.09 8.76
CA LEU A 100 -7.05 6.23 8.27
C LEU A 100 -7.51 7.19 9.38
N HIS A 101 -7.51 6.76 10.65
CA HIS A 101 -7.93 7.57 11.80
C HIS A 101 -6.77 8.02 12.69
N LEU A 102 -5.52 7.86 12.26
CA LEU A 102 -4.39 8.46 12.96
C LEU A 102 -4.57 9.98 13.00
N GLY A 103 -4.67 10.54 14.21
CA GLY A 103 -4.82 11.98 14.44
C GLY A 103 -3.56 12.80 14.16
N PHE A 104 -2.53 12.19 13.58
CA PHE A 104 -1.23 12.80 13.29
C PHE A 104 -0.65 12.23 11.99
N GLN A 105 0.31 12.96 11.42
CA GLN A 105 1.08 12.48 10.27
C GLN A 105 2.25 11.65 10.77
N HIS A 106 2.22 10.34 10.50
CA HIS A 106 3.33 9.45 10.84
C HIS A 106 4.38 9.48 9.72
N VAL A 107 5.47 10.21 9.97
CA VAL A 107 6.62 10.37 9.05
C VAL A 107 7.88 9.92 9.77
N CYS A 108 8.77 9.22 9.06
CA CYS A 108 10.04 8.73 9.58
C CYS A 108 11.21 9.26 8.74
N SER A 109 12.33 9.57 9.40
CA SER A 109 13.54 10.03 8.71
C SER A 109 14.34 8.86 8.12
N MET A 110 14.83 9.04 6.89
CA MET A 110 15.76 8.14 6.20
C MET A 110 17.23 8.61 6.28
N ASN A 111 17.51 9.70 7.01
CA ASN A 111 18.84 10.31 7.01
C ASN A 111 19.94 9.34 7.45
N LYS A 112 19.72 8.60 8.54
CA LYS A 112 20.68 7.60 9.04
C LYS A 112 21.06 6.58 7.97
N SER A 113 20.09 6.05 7.23
CA SER A 113 20.34 5.09 6.16
C SER A 113 21.10 5.74 4.99
N ARG A 114 20.73 6.97 4.62
CA ARG A 114 21.38 7.74 3.54
C ARG A 114 22.82 8.11 3.87
N GLU A 115 23.09 8.51 5.10
CA GLU A 115 24.43 8.83 5.62
C GLU A 115 25.36 7.62 5.57
N LEU A 116 24.81 6.40 5.67
CA LEU A 116 25.54 5.15 5.52
C LEU A 116 25.47 4.57 4.09
N GLY A 117 24.98 5.34 3.12
CA GLY A 117 25.03 5.00 1.69
C GLY A 117 23.81 4.29 1.14
N PHE A 118 22.75 4.06 1.92
CA PHE A 118 21.49 3.51 1.39
C PHE A 118 20.67 4.61 0.68
N LEU A 119 20.61 4.54 -0.64
CA LEU A 119 19.89 5.49 -1.50
C LEU A 119 18.62 4.90 -2.15
N GLY A 120 18.23 3.68 -1.74
CA GLY A 120 17.00 3.04 -2.20
C GLY A 120 15.77 3.89 -1.86
N HIS A 121 14.92 4.11 -2.86
CA HIS A 121 13.71 4.93 -2.74
C HIS A 121 12.68 4.47 -3.77
N ALA A 122 11.42 4.86 -3.55
CA ALA A 122 10.37 4.66 -4.52
C ALA A 122 9.47 5.89 -4.55
N ASP A 123 9.07 6.34 -5.74
CA ASP A 123 8.01 7.34 -5.84
C ASP A 123 6.68 6.66 -5.51
N THR A 124 6.11 7.02 -4.36
CA THR A 124 4.90 6.44 -3.80
C THR A 124 3.75 6.51 -4.81
N LEU A 125 3.51 7.69 -5.39
CA LEU A 125 2.32 7.95 -6.19
C LEU A 125 2.50 7.59 -7.67
N LYS A 126 3.71 7.76 -8.21
CA LYS A 126 4.01 7.51 -9.62
C LYS A 126 4.32 6.05 -9.90
N SER A 127 5.06 5.39 -9.01
CA SER A 127 5.62 4.06 -9.27
C SER A 127 5.10 2.98 -8.33
N SER A 128 5.09 3.22 -7.02
CA SER A 128 4.80 2.19 -6.02
C SER A 128 3.35 1.70 -6.10
N ILE A 129 2.37 2.62 -5.97
CA ILE A 129 0.94 2.25 -6.01
C ILE A 129 0.56 1.59 -7.35
N PRO A 130 0.88 2.17 -8.54
CA PRO A 130 0.53 1.53 -9.80
C PRO A 130 1.19 0.16 -9.98
N MET A 131 2.45 0.00 -9.56
CA MET A 131 3.16 -1.28 -9.65
C MET A 131 2.50 -2.36 -8.80
N TRP A 132 2.14 -2.07 -7.54
CA TRP A 132 1.49 -3.05 -6.66
C TRP A 132 0.08 -3.42 -7.14
N VAL A 133 -0.68 -2.45 -7.66
CA VAL A 133 -1.98 -2.74 -8.30
C VAL A 133 -1.80 -3.64 -9.53
N GLY A 134 -0.83 -3.34 -10.39
CA GLY A 134 -0.48 -4.19 -11.54
C GLY A 134 -0.09 -5.60 -11.11
N ARG A 135 0.78 -5.71 -10.10
CA ARG A 135 1.23 -7.00 -9.57
C ARG A 135 0.08 -7.83 -9.01
N MET A 136 -0.87 -7.22 -8.29
CA MET A 136 -2.06 -7.92 -7.79
C MET A 136 -2.98 -8.41 -8.92
N ARG A 137 -3.05 -7.70 -10.05
CA ARG A 137 -3.74 -8.19 -11.26
C ARG A 137 -3.02 -9.35 -11.91
N ASP A 138 -1.69 -9.26 -12.06
CA ASP A 138 -0.88 -10.35 -12.63
C ASP A 138 -1.02 -11.64 -11.81
N MET A 139 -1.14 -11.49 -10.49
CA MET A 139 -1.39 -12.59 -9.55
C MET A 139 -2.86 -13.04 -9.49
N LYS A 140 -3.74 -12.40 -10.26
CA LYS A 140 -5.20 -12.62 -10.25
C LYS A 140 -5.86 -12.46 -8.88
N ILE A 141 -5.30 -11.63 -7.99
CA ILE A 141 -5.95 -11.29 -6.72
C ILE A 141 -7.09 -10.30 -6.95
N ILE A 142 -6.92 -9.39 -7.92
CA ILE A 142 -7.92 -8.41 -8.34
C ILE A 142 -8.03 -8.40 -9.88
N SER A 143 -9.14 -7.88 -10.41
CA SER A 143 -9.38 -7.71 -11.84
C SER A 143 -8.66 -6.50 -12.46
#